data_AF-A0A948SG63-F1
#
_entry.id   AF-A0A948SG63-F1
#
_cell.length_a   1.000
_cell.length_b   1.000
_cell.length_c   1.000
_cell.angle_alpha   90.00
_cell.angle_beta   90.00
_cell.angle_gamma   90.00
#
_symmetry.space_group_name_H-M   'P 1'
#
loop_
_entity.id
_entity.type
_entity.pdbx_description
1 polymer ?
#
loop_
_entity_poly.entity_id
_entity_poly.type
_entity_poly.pdbx_seq_one_letter_code
_entity_poly.pdbx_strand_id
1 'polypeptide(L)'
;MDAEPDIEMVDSVGELDRVVVTLRDFLHRSPAARAIAVVSRGPGKEAAVVDCGRFEAIEVELGDRTVRLAHDAPLAAEPPPLPDVKPIPPFEVDPESGEVAGTIGGLEHLADAVGALADALGPESVAMAVFATTDPSNPLSVSCRAGGTEPTVVAIGDRPFELPPPPGAPPPGDQAA
;
A
#
# COMPACT_ATOMS: atom_id res chain seq x y z
N MET A 1 -13.13 -21.62 -20.03
CA MET A 1 -13.61 -20.88 -18.85
C MET A 1 -13.11 -21.65 -17.67
N ASP A 2 -11.92 -21.31 -17.19
CA ASP A 2 -11.47 -21.79 -15.90
C ASP A 2 -12.40 -21.16 -14.86
N ALA A 3 -13.05 -21.99 -14.06
CA ALA A 3 -13.86 -21.49 -12.96
C ALA A 3 -12.90 -20.74 -12.02
N GLU A 4 -13.20 -19.49 -11.72
CA GLU A 4 -12.51 -18.79 -10.64
C GLU A 4 -12.63 -19.67 -9.40
N PRO A 5 -11.52 -20.00 -8.71
CA PRO A 5 -11.59 -20.82 -7.51
C PRO A 5 -12.57 -20.16 -6.53
N ASP A 6 -13.47 -20.95 -5.94
CA ASP A 6 -14.40 -20.47 -4.90
C ASP A 6 -13.55 -19.95 -3.72
N ILE A 7 -13.36 -18.64 -3.65
CA ILE A 7 -12.63 -17.99 -2.57
C ILE A 7 -13.55 -17.93 -1.34
N GLU A 8 -13.06 -18.43 -0.21
CA GLU A 8 -13.79 -18.50 1.05
C GLU A 8 -14.12 -17.09 1.56
N MET A 9 -15.41 -16.81 1.78
CA MET A 9 -15.86 -15.59 2.47
C MET A 9 -15.80 -15.81 3.98
N VAL A 10 -15.12 -14.91 4.70
CA VAL A 10 -14.96 -14.94 6.16
C VAL A 10 -15.33 -13.61 6.78
N ASP A 11 -15.80 -13.65 8.03
CA ASP A 11 -16.15 -12.44 8.79
C ASP A 11 -14.93 -11.81 9.50
N SER A 12 -13.83 -12.56 9.63
CA SER A 12 -12.59 -12.14 10.30
C SER A 12 -11.41 -12.99 9.82
N VAL A 13 -10.22 -12.39 9.86
CA VAL A 13 -8.91 -13.04 9.62
C VAL A 13 -8.05 -13.06 10.90
N GLY A 14 -8.66 -12.87 12.06
CA GLY A 14 -8.03 -12.98 13.38
C GLY A 14 -7.00 -11.88 13.61
N GLU A 15 -5.74 -12.24 13.82
CA GLU A 15 -4.66 -11.28 14.10
C GLU A 15 -4.46 -10.25 12.99
N LEU A 16 -4.81 -10.60 11.74
CA LEU A 16 -4.73 -9.71 10.58
C LEU A 16 -5.90 -8.71 10.51
N ASP A 17 -6.91 -8.82 11.37
CA ASP A 17 -8.03 -7.85 11.41
C ASP A 17 -7.50 -6.42 11.61
N ARG A 18 -6.43 -6.27 12.40
CA ARG A 18 -5.75 -4.98 12.61
C ARG A 18 -5.21 -4.42 11.30
N VAL A 19 -4.62 -5.25 10.44
CA VAL A 19 -4.10 -4.83 9.13
C VAL A 19 -5.25 -4.37 8.24
N VAL A 20 -6.33 -5.15 8.20
CA VAL A 20 -7.54 -4.82 7.42
C VAL A 20 -8.13 -3.47 7.84
N VAL A 21 -8.35 -3.23 9.13
CA VAL A 21 -8.91 -1.95 9.61
C VAL A 21 -7.95 -0.79 9.37
N THR A 22 -6.64 -1.02 9.43
CA THR A 22 -5.62 0.01 9.17
C THR A 22 -5.65 0.45 7.70
N LEU A 23 -5.68 -0.50 6.76
CA LEU A 23 -5.77 -0.20 5.33
C LEU A 23 -7.09 0.51 4.99
N ARG A 24 -8.21 0.07 5.57
CA ARG A 24 -9.51 0.74 5.40
C ARG A 24 -9.49 2.18 5.92
N ASP A 25 -8.94 2.41 7.11
CA ASP A 25 -8.82 3.76 7.69
C ASP A 25 -7.93 4.65 6.82
N PHE A 26 -6.81 4.13 6.30
CA PHE A 26 -5.96 4.84 5.35
C PHE A 26 -6.72 5.23 4.08
N LEU A 27 -7.48 4.32 3.48
CA LEU A 27 -8.30 4.61 2.30
C LEU A 27 -9.36 5.68 2.57
N HIS A 28 -9.98 5.68 3.76
CA HIS A 28 -10.95 6.72 4.11
C HIS A 28 -10.32 8.11 4.27
N ARG A 29 -9.04 8.18 4.63
CA ARG A 29 -8.31 9.43 4.90
C ARG A 29 -7.46 9.93 3.75
N SER A 30 -7.30 9.14 2.70
CA SER A 30 -6.41 9.44 1.57
C SER A 30 -7.17 9.45 0.24
N PRO A 31 -6.57 9.98 -0.84
CA PRO A 31 -7.13 9.85 -2.19
C PRO A 31 -6.85 8.49 -2.84
N ALA A 32 -6.23 7.53 -2.14
CA ALA A 32 -5.89 6.23 -2.71
C ALA A 32 -7.14 5.43 -3.11
N ALA A 33 -7.07 4.78 -4.27
CA ALA A 33 -8.09 3.87 -4.78
C ALA A 33 -7.90 2.45 -4.24
N ARG A 34 -6.67 2.06 -3.92
CA ARG A 34 -6.31 0.74 -3.37
C ARG A 34 -5.13 0.88 -2.42
N ALA A 35 -5.11 0.07 -1.36
CA ALA A 35 -4.00 -0.04 -0.42
C ALA A 35 -3.72 -1.52 -0.15
N ILE A 36 -2.46 -1.91 -0.24
CA ILE A 36 -1.98 -3.28 -0.13
C ILE A 36 -0.92 -3.33 0.96
N ALA A 37 -0.98 -4.35 1.81
CA ALA A 37 0.06 -4.62 2.81
C ALA A 37 0.65 -6.01 2.62
N VAL A 38 1.97 -6.10 2.77
CA VAL A 38 2.67 -7.37 2.99
C VAL A 38 3.17 -7.36 4.42
N VAL A 39 2.74 -8.33 5.23
CA VAL A 39 3.05 -8.38 6.67
C VAL A 39 3.62 -9.73 7.09
N SER A 40 4.62 -9.70 7.97
CA SER A 40 5.18 -10.90 8.57
C SER A 40 4.15 -11.56 9.49
N ARG A 41 4.03 -12.89 9.41
CA ARG A 41 3.17 -13.71 10.30
C ARG A 41 3.97 -14.39 11.41
N GLY A 42 5.24 -14.00 11.55
CA GLY A 42 6.22 -14.60 12.45
C GLY A 42 7.09 -15.67 11.79
N PRO A 43 8.09 -16.19 12.53
CA PRO A 43 9.13 -17.05 11.96
C PRO A 43 8.57 -18.33 11.32
N GLY A 44 9.07 -18.66 10.13
CA GLY A 44 8.72 -19.89 9.40
C GLY A 44 7.32 -19.91 8.78
N LYS A 45 6.59 -18.79 8.83
CA LYS A 45 5.32 -18.61 8.09
C LYS A 45 5.55 -17.69 6.90
N GLU A 46 4.90 -17.99 5.78
CA GLU A 46 4.86 -17.08 4.64
C GLU A 46 4.17 -15.77 5.05
N ALA A 47 4.63 -14.66 4.46
CA ALA A 47 4.03 -13.36 4.69
C ALA A 47 2.56 -13.35 4.23
N ALA A 48 1.71 -12.60 4.93
CA ALA A 48 0.36 -12.36 4.43
C ALA A 48 0.38 -11.19 3.45
N VAL A 49 -0.47 -11.25 2.43
CA VAL A 49 -0.81 -10.09 1.60
C VAL A 49 -2.26 -9.71 1.88
N VAL A 50 -2.51 -8.44 2.19
CA VAL A 50 -3.86 -7.89 2.39
C VAL A 50 -4.08 -6.84 1.32
N ASP A 51 -5.01 -7.08 0.40
CA ASP A 51 -5.39 -6.15 -0.66
C ASP A 51 -6.76 -5.53 -0.35
N CYS A 52 -6.78 -4.22 -0.18
CA CYS A 52 -7.98 -3.44 0.09
C CYS A 52 -8.21 -2.45 -1.05
N GLY A 53 -9.18 -2.73 -1.92
CA GLY A 53 -9.74 -1.77 -2.86
C GLY A 53 -10.80 -0.88 -2.21
N ARG A 54 -10.93 0.36 -2.67
CA ARG A 54 -12.00 1.27 -2.20
C ARG A 54 -13.36 0.74 -2.65
N PHE A 55 -14.20 0.37 -1.69
CA PHE A 55 -15.53 -0.24 -1.90
C PHE A 55 -15.51 -1.66 -2.50
N GLU A 56 -14.36 -2.31 -2.54
CA GLU A 56 -14.20 -3.68 -3.04
C GLU A 56 -14.12 -4.67 -1.88
N ALA A 57 -14.42 -5.94 -2.15
CA ALA A 57 -14.14 -7.00 -1.18
C ALA A 57 -12.64 -7.02 -0.86
N ILE A 58 -12.30 -7.32 0.40
CA ILE A 58 -10.92 -7.31 0.88
C ILE A 58 -10.38 -8.71 0.70
N GLU A 59 -9.25 -8.84 0.02
CA GLU A 59 -8.62 -10.12 -0.25
C GLU A 59 -7.42 -10.31 0.68
N VAL A 60 -7.31 -11.49 1.28
CA VAL A 60 -6.22 -11.84 2.20
C VAL A 60 -5.59 -13.14 1.76
N GLU A 61 -4.34 -13.06 1.30
CA GLU A 61 -3.50 -14.20 0.97
C GLU A 61 -2.70 -14.62 2.19
N LEU A 62 -2.77 -15.91 2.54
CA LEU A 62 -2.16 -16.50 3.73
C LEU A 62 -1.03 -17.48 3.36
N GLY A 63 -0.52 -17.41 2.13
CA GLY A 63 0.47 -18.31 1.54
C GLY A 63 -0.19 -19.48 0.79
N ASP A 64 -0.81 -20.39 1.54
CA ASP A 64 -1.43 -21.60 0.99
C ASP A 64 -2.92 -21.43 0.61
N ARG A 65 -3.53 -20.30 0.99
CA ARG A 65 -4.94 -20.01 0.74
C ARG A 65 -5.22 -18.52 0.63
N THR A 66 -6.31 -18.20 -0.06
CA THR A 66 -6.87 -16.85 -0.16
C THR A 66 -8.27 -16.84 0.44
N VAL A 67 -8.58 -15.83 1.25
CA VAL A 67 -9.91 -15.58 1.81
C VAL A 67 -10.36 -14.17 1.50
N ARG A 68 -11.67 -13.92 1.58
CA ARG A 68 -12.26 -12.61 1.35
C ARG A 68 -13.12 -12.16 2.51
N LEU A 69 -13.07 -10.86 2.80
CA LEU A 69 -13.99 -10.19 3.70
C LEU A 69 -14.85 -9.22 2.90
N ALA A 70 -16.09 -9.00 3.36
CA ALA A 70 -16.87 -7.89 2.86
C ALA A 70 -16.15 -6.55 3.17
N HIS A 71 -16.26 -5.57 2.27
CA HIS A 71 -15.62 -4.26 2.42
C HIS A 71 -15.99 -3.55 3.74
N ASP A 72 -17.18 -3.82 4.25
CA ASP A 72 -17.77 -3.25 5.46
C ASP A 72 -17.82 -4.23 6.64
N ALA A 73 -17.15 -5.38 6.53
CA ALA A 73 -17.15 -6.41 7.58
C ALA A 73 -16.85 -5.77 8.96
N PRO A 74 -17.67 -6.04 9.99
CA PRO A 74 -17.49 -5.49 11.31
C PRO A 74 -16.32 -6.20 12.01
N LEU A 75 -15.19 -5.51 12.17
CA LEU A 75 -14.01 -6.02 12.86
C LEU A 75 -13.86 -5.34 14.22
N ALA A 76 -13.49 -6.12 15.24
CA ALA A 76 -13.29 -5.60 16.60
C ALA A 76 -11.94 -4.88 16.79
N ALA A 77 -11.03 -4.96 15.82
CA ALA A 77 -9.74 -4.31 15.87
C ALA A 77 -9.88 -2.80 15.68
N GLU A 78 -9.06 -2.03 16.39
CA GLU A 78 -8.93 -0.58 16.20
C GLU A 78 -7.69 -0.27 15.35
N PRO A 79 -7.80 0.62 14.35
CA PRO A 79 -6.65 1.06 13.57
C PRO A 79 -5.69 1.87 14.46
N PRO A 80 -4.37 1.74 14.26
CA PRO A 80 -3.41 2.66 14.87
C PRO A 80 -3.64 4.09 14.36
N PRO A 81 -3.14 5.11 15.08
CA PRO A 81 -3.11 6.47 14.55
C PRO A 81 -2.35 6.52 13.23
N LEU A 82 -3.00 7.06 12.20
CA LEU A 82 -2.42 7.33 10.89
C LEU A 82 -2.32 8.85 10.65
N PRO A 83 -1.37 9.31 9.83
CA PRO A 83 -1.32 10.72 9.46
C PRO A 83 -2.52 11.11 8.58
N ASP A 84 -2.91 12.38 8.66
CA ASP A 84 -3.90 12.93 7.74
C ASP A 84 -3.26 13.16 6.36
N VAL A 85 -3.82 12.51 5.34
CA VAL A 85 -3.37 12.67 3.96
C VAL A 85 -4.21 13.75 3.29
N LYS A 86 -3.61 14.92 3.07
CA LYS A 86 -4.28 16.01 2.36
C LYS A 86 -4.71 15.55 0.96
N PRO A 87 -5.97 15.82 0.55
CA PRO A 87 -6.38 15.55 -0.82
C PRO A 87 -5.61 16.49 -1.76
N ILE A 88 -4.96 15.91 -2.75
CA ILE A 88 -4.27 16.62 -3.83
C ILE A 88 -4.91 16.27 -5.17
N PRO A 89 -4.87 17.18 -6.17
CA PRO A 89 -5.33 16.87 -7.52
C PRO A 89 -4.58 15.67 -8.12
N PRO A 90 -5.22 14.88 -9.01
CA PRO A 90 -4.53 13.82 -9.74
C PRO A 90 -3.30 14.33 -10.49
N PHE A 91 -2.25 13.52 -10.55
CA PHE A 91 -1.03 13.82 -11.30
C PHE A 91 -1.23 13.59 -12.80
N GLU A 92 -0.54 14.37 -13.61
CA GLU A 92 -0.24 14.02 -15.00
C GLU A 92 1.01 13.13 -15.00
N VAL A 93 0.95 12.02 -15.73
CA VAL A 93 2.04 11.03 -15.75
C VAL A 93 2.40 10.66 -17.18
N ASP A 94 3.69 10.44 -17.42
CA ASP A 94 4.21 9.85 -18.65
C ASP A 94 4.93 8.54 -18.32
N PRO A 95 4.33 7.37 -18.66
CA PRO A 95 4.94 6.08 -18.36
C PRO A 95 6.21 5.81 -19.19
N GLU A 96 6.42 6.49 -20.33
CA GLU A 96 7.63 6.31 -21.16
C GLU A 96 8.85 6.98 -20.56
N SER A 97 8.71 8.22 -20.11
CA SER A 97 9.80 8.99 -19.49
C SER A 97 9.92 8.78 -17.99
N GLY A 98 8.86 8.34 -17.31
CA GLY A 98 8.77 8.31 -15.85
C GLY A 98 8.46 9.68 -15.24
N GLU A 99 8.05 10.66 -16.05
CA GLU A 99 7.73 11.99 -15.55
C GLU A 99 6.39 12.01 -14.82
N VAL A 100 6.36 12.72 -13.69
CA VAL A 100 5.18 12.97 -12.87
C VAL A 100 5.06 14.48 -12.67
N ALA A 101 3.98 15.08 -13.19
CA ALA A 101 3.69 16.49 -13.06
C ALA A 101 2.45 16.72 -12.19
N GLY A 102 2.54 17.67 -11.26
CA GLY A 102 1.45 17.97 -10.34
C GLY A 102 1.82 19.01 -9.29
N THR A 103 1.18 18.93 -8.13
CA THR A 103 1.46 19.84 -7.01
C THR A 103 2.88 19.60 -6.50
N ILE A 104 3.67 20.67 -6.37
CA ILE A 104 5.03 20.60 -5.79
C ILE A 104 4.98 19.98 -4.40
N GLY A 105 5.83 18.98 -4.15
CA GLY A 105 5.84 18.24 -2.88
C GLY A 105 4.69 17.23 -2.75
N GLY A 106 3.83 17.11 -3.76
CA GLY A 106 2.66 16.24 -3.72
C GLY A 106 3.03 14.77 -3.73
N LEU A 107 4.03 14.39 -4.53
CA LEU A 107 4.48 13.00 -4.62
C LEU A 107 5.19 12.58 -3.33
N GLU A 108 6.03 13.46 -2.79
CA GLU A 108 6.70 13.30 -1.51
C GLU A 108 5.68 13.17 -0.37
N HIS A 109 4.63 14.02 -0.37
CA HIS A 109 3.54 13.92 0.60
C HIS A 109 2.81 12.57 0.55
N LEU A 110 2.59 12.00 -0.65
CA LEU A 110 2.02 10.66 -0.77
C LEU A 110 3.00 9.57 -0.32
N ALA A 111 4.28 9.69 -0.66
CA ALA A 111 5.33 8.77 -0.22
C ALA A 111 5.46 8.75 1.31
N ASP A 112 5.49 9.91 1.95
CA ASP A 112 5.52 10.04 3.41
C ASP A 112 4.29 9.38 4.05
N ALA A 113 3.11 9.57 3.45
CA ALA A 113 1.88 8.95 3.93
C ALA A 113 1.89 7.42 3.82
N VAL A 114 2.41 6.86 2.71
CA VAL A 114 2.53 5.41 2.52
C VAL A 114 3.64 4.82 3.40
N GLY A 115 4.74 5.55 3.61
CA GLY A 115 5.78 5.18 4.57
C GLY A 115 5.25 5.10 5.99
N ALA A 116 4.49 6.12 6.43
CA ALA A 116 3.84 6.11 7.74
C ALA A 116 2.79 4.98 7.87
N LEU A 117 2.09 4.63 6.78
CA LEU A 117 1.22 3.46 6.75
C LEU A 117 2.03 2.17 6.97
N ALA A 118 3.15 1.98 6.27
CA ALA A 118 4.02 0.82 6.44
C ALA A 118 4.52 0.70 7.89
N ASP A 119 4.95 1.81 8.49
CA ASP A 119 5.39 1.87 9.89
C ASP A 119 4.26 1.48 10.87
N ALA A 120 3.03 1.94 10.61
CA ALA A 120 1.88 1.67 11.45
C ALA A 120 1.45 0.18 11.44
N LEU A 121 1.76 -0.54 10.36
CA LEU A 121 1.50 -1.97 10.21
C LEU A 121 2.48 -2.84 11.02
N GLY A 122 3.65 -2.28 11.37
CA GLY A 122 4.66 -2.92 12.20
C GLY A 122 5.95 -3.24 11.45
N PRO A 123 6.96 -3.76 12.16
CA PRO A 123 8.28 -4.02 11.59
C PRO A 123 8.22 -5.01 10.43
N GLU A 124 9.14 -4.87 9.47
CA GLU A 124 9.27 -5.72 8.28
C GLU A 124 8.09 -5.65 7.28
N SER A 125 7.08 -4.82 7.57
CA SER A 125 5.93 -4.64 6.68
C SER A 125 6.29 -3.82 5.44
N VAL A 126 5.57 -4.08 4.36
CA VAL A 126 5.56 -3.24 3.16
C VAL A 126 4.13 -2.76 2.95
N ALA A 127 3.96 -1.47 2.67
CA ALA A 127 2.70 -0.91 2.23
C ALA A 127 2.83 -0.40 0.80
N MET A 128 1.78 -0.60 0.00
CA MET A 128 1.62 0.00 -1.31
C MET A 128 0.28 0.70 -1.38
N ALA A 129 0.22 1.88 -1.98
CA ALA A 129 -1.04 2.54 -2.30
C ALA A 129 -1.09 2.93 -3.78
N VAL A 130 -2.27 2.81 -4.37
CA VAL A 130 -2.53 3.17 -5.77
C VAL A 130 -3.41 4.40 -5.83
N PHE A 131 -2.97 5.41 -6.58
CA PHE A 131 -3.61 6.70 -6.74
C PHE A 131 -4.03 6.91 -8.19
N ALA A 132 -5.20 7.52 -8.38
CA ALA A 132 -5.66 7.92 -9.70
C ALA A 132 -4.79 9.07 -10.25
N THR A 133 -4.51 9.01 -11.55
CA THR A 133 -3.86 10.08 -12.31
C THR A 133 -4.90 10.71 -13.24
N THR A 134 -4.50 11.69 -14.05
CA THR A 134 -5.35 12.25 -15.10
C THR A 134 -5.65 11.25 -16.22
N ASP A 135 -4.88 10.16 -16.31
CA ASP A 135 -5.08 9.05 -17.24
C ASP A 135 -5.37 7.75 -16.47
N PRO A 136 -6.63 7.29 -16.44
CA PRO A 136 -7.02 6.08 -15.71
C PRO A 136 -6.27 4.80 -16.13
N SER A 137 -5.66 4.77 -17.33
CA SER A 137 -4.87 3.62 -17.79
C SER A 137 -3.47 3.55 -17.18
N ASN A 138 -3.02 4.65 -16.57
CA ASN A 138 -1.69 4.81 -15.98
C ASN A 138 -1.82 5.26 -14.52
N PRO A 139 -2.30 4.40 -13.60
CA PRO A 139 -2.35 4.74 -12.19
C PRO A 139 -0.93 4.91 -11.62
N LEU A 140 -0.83 5.72 -10.58
CA LEU A 140 0.42 5.94 -9.85
C LEU A 140 0.41 5.05 -8.60
N SER A 141 1.35 4.13 -8.47
CA SER A 141 1.53 3.38 -7.22
C SER A 141 2.75 3.87 -6.45
N VAL A 142 2.66 3.83 -5.13
CA VAL A 142 3.77 4.16 -4.23
C VAL A 142 3.91 3.02 -3.23
N SER A 143 5.12 2.51 -3.08
CA SER A 143 5.46 1.38 -2.21
C SER A 143 6.58 1.75 -1.26
N CYS A 144 6.37 1.49 0.03
CA CYS A 144 7.32 1.79 1.09
C CYS A 144 7.48 0.60 2.03
N ARG A 145 8.71 0.38 2.50
CA ARG A 145 9.01 -0.56 3.59
C ARG A 145 9.04 0.17 4.93
N ALA A 146 8.48 -0.48 5.95
CA ALA A 146 8.55 -0.01 7.33
C ALA A 146 10.01 0.21 7.77
N GLY A 147 10.26 1.33 8.46
CA GLY A 147 11.58 1.74 8.92
C GLY A 147 12.49 2.33 7.84
N GLY A 148 12.02 2.46 6.59
CA GLY A 148 12.77 3.10 5.51
C GLY A 148 14.10 2.42 5.17
N THR A 149 14.20 1.10 5.41
CA THR A 149 15.42 0.34 5.13
C THR A 149 15.63 0.08 3.64
N GLU A 150 14.59 0.26 2.83
CA GLU A 150 14.62 0.17 1.37
C GLU A 150 14.10 1.48 0.77
N PRO A 151 14.54 1.85 -0.45
CA PRO A 151 14.04 3.02 -1.15
C PRO A 151 12.52 2.96 -1.36
N THR A 152 11.88 4.13 -1.37
CA THR A 152 10.49 4.22 -1.84
C THR A 152 10.46 3.99 -3.34
N VAL A 153 9.56 3.11 -3.78
CA VAL A 153 9.35 2.80 -5.20
C VAL A 153 8.05 3.45 -5.65
N VAL A 154 8.08 4.12 -6.78
CA VAL A 154 6.92 4.69 -7.46
C VAL A 154 6.74 4.02 -8.80
N ALA A 155 5.55 3.52 -9.13
CA ALA A 155 5.28 2.96 -10.44
C ALA A 155 4.20 3.75 -11.18
N ILE A 156 4.29 3.78 -12.51
CA ILE A 156 3.26 4.31 -13.40
C ILE A 156 2.75 3.15 -14.26
N GLY A 157 1.49 2.76 -14.07
CA GLY A 157 0.97 1.51 -14.60
C GLY A 157 1.79 0.32 -14.11
N ASP A 158 2.37 -0.45 -15.04
CA ASP A 158 3.18 -1.64 -14.73
C ASP A 158 4.70 -1.33 -14.64
N ARG A 159 5.12 -0.07 -14.78
CA ARG A 159 6.54 0.30 -14.82
C ARG A 159 7.02 0.90 -13.50
N PRO A 160 7.99 0.27 -12.80
CA PRO A 160 8.54 0.78 -11.55
C PRO A 160 9.68 1.79 -11.77
N PHE A 161 9.77 2.77 -10.87
CA PHE A 161 10.79 3.81 -10.78
C PHE A 161 11.18 4.02 -9.31
N GLU A 162 12.45 4.27 -9.00
CA GLU A 162 12.88 4.57 -7.64
C GLU A 162 12.75 6.07 -7.34
N LEU A 163 12.19 6.41 -6.18
CA LEU A 163 12.15 7.79 -5.73
C LEU A 163 13.53 8.18 -5.18
N PRO A 164 14.16 9.27 -5.64
CA PRO A 164 15.39 9.75 -5.01
C PRO A 164 15.13 10.12 -3.54
N PRO A 165 16.13 9.94 -2.66
CA PRO A 165 15.99 10.29 -1.25
C PRO A 165 15.76 11.80 -1.09
N PRO A 166 15.07 12.24 -0.02
CA PRO A 166 14.80 13.66 0.20
C PRO A 166 16.12 14.46 0.31
N PRO A 167 16.12 15.75 -0.07
CA PRO A 167 17.32 16.58 -0.01
C PRO A 167 17.92 16.60 1.41
N GLY A 168 19.17 16.15 1.55
CA GLY A 168 19.89 16.12 2.83
C GLY A 168 19.78 14.80 3.60
N ALA A 169 19.10 13.79 3.08
CA ALA A 169 19.19 12.44 3.62
C ALA A 169 20.63 11.89 3.50
N PRO A 170 21.12 11.13 4.50
CA PRO A 170 22.38 10.42 4.36
C PRO A 170 22.29 9.46 3.16
N PRO A 171 23.38 9.27 2.40
CA PRO A 171 23.38 8.32 1.29
C PRO A 171 23.03 6.92 1.82
N PRO A 172 22.30 6.10 1.04
CA PRO A 172 22.02 4.73 1.42
C PRO A 172 23.36 4.04 1.72
N GLY A 173 23.47 3.50 2.94
CA GLY A 173 24.68 2.83 3.38
C GLY A 173 24.99 1.68 2.43
N ASP A 174 26.21 1.66 1.93
CA ASP A 174 26.75 0.62 1.06
C ASP A 174 26.68 -0.72 1.82
N GLN A 175 25.58 -1.47 1.67
CA GLN A 175 25.51 -2.84 2.15
C GLN A 175 26.27 -3.72 1.15
N ALA A 176 27.59 -3.70 1.30
CA ALA A 176 28.45 -4.71 0.72
C ALA A 176 28.17 -6.06 1.40
N ALA A 177 27.90 -7.05 0.54
CA ALA A 177 27.87 -8.51 0.69
C ALA A 177 28.30 -9.15 2.03
#